data_AF-A0A4P8SRD4-F1
#
_entry.id   AF-A0A4P8SRD4-F1
#
_cell.length_a   1.000
_cell.length_b   1.000
_cell.length_c   1.000
_cell.angle_alpha   90.00
_cell.angle_beta   90.00
_cell.angle_gamma   90.00
#
_symmetry.space_group_name_H-M   'P 1'
#
loop_
_entity.id
_entity.type
_entity.pdbx_description
1 polymer ?
#
loop_
_entity_poly.entity_id
_entity_poly.type
_entity_poly.pdbx_seq_one_letter_code
_entity_poly.pdbx_strand_id
1 'polypeptide(L)'
;MSAPWFDAGRTDVGAARASERDDDPSPPGILGRMSQQRRRPAVTVVAAVIAAGLVAGGFALTAQRNGEDPVLGGGAASVTPSATAADGTSRDGTVTIERTGPDLPGSDVLDRCDTDSRAVVARYETAALGRVELQCGTSGQGYEHIRVRHTADWQDVVRGHGSRDWDDAMLTAVRSVLESPPAGYPQDAGDGKVCYAAPVRFDDGSRPSAEPNVRVIVSETTDRVITAFPTDDGGC
;
A
#
# COMPACT_ATOMS: atom_id res chain seq x y z
N MET A 1 -18.96 42.81 33.64
CA MET A 1 -18.16 42.90 34.87
C MET A 1 -18.30 41.59 35.62
N SER A 2 -17.16 40.90 35.77
CA SER A 2 -16.77 39.94 36.81
C SER A 2 -17.72 38.83 37.27
N ALA A 3 -17.29 37.60 36.98
CA ALA A 3 -17.60 36.41 37.76
C ALA A 3 -17.03 36.50 39.19
N PRO A 4 -17.47 35.60 40.08
CA PRO A 4 -16.50 34.89 40.90
C PRO A 4 -16.72 33.38 40.95
N TRP A 5 -15.58 32.70 41.05
CA TRP A 5 -15.35 31.28 41.30
C TRP A 5 -15.40 30.97 42.80
N PHE A 6 -15.75 29.74 43.20
CA PHE A 6 -14.97 28.85 44.09
C PHE A 6 -15.73 27.54 44.41
N ASP A 7 -14.96 26.55 44.89
CA ASP A 7 -15.31 25.25 45.50
C ASP A 7 -15.30 24.04 44.53
N ALA A 8 -14.77 22.85 44.83
CA ALA A 8 -14.10 22.24 45.99
C ALA A 8 -13.14 21.16 45.43
N GLY A 9 -12.07 20.73 46.11
CA GLY A 9 -12.19 19.60 47.03
C GLY A 9 -11.24 18.46 46.63
N ARG A 10 -10.16 18.33 47.41
CA ARG A 10 -9.10 17.32 47.39
C ARG A 10 -9.61 16.00 47.98
N THR A 11 -9.26 14.85 47.37
CA THR A 11 -9.20 13.55 48.06
C THR A 11 -8.03 12.72 47.55
N ASP A 12 -7.05 12.52 48.45
CA ASP A 12 -6.03 11.47 48.41
C ASP A 12 -6.56 10.19 49.06
N VAL A 13 -6.39 9.04 48.41
CA VAL A 13 -6.28 7.70 49.00
C VAL A 13 -5.40 6.92 48.00
N GLY A 14 -4.16 6.51 48.29
CA GLY A 14 -3.77 5.63 49.38
C GLY A 14 -3.68 4.19 48.85
N ALA A 15 -2.55 3.80 48.26
CA ALA A 15 -2.24 2.40 47.94
C ALA A 15 -0.77 2.11 48.24
N ALA A 16 -0.56 1.45 49.38
CA ALA A 16 0.69 0.81 49.74
C ALA A 16 0.86 -0.50 48.94
N ARG A 17 2.10 -0.80 48.52
CA ARG A 17 2.62 -2.17 48.50
C ARG A 17 4.15 -2.15 48.43
N ALA A 18 4.75 -2.68 49.49
CA ALA A 18 6.14 -3.11 49.54
C ALA A 18 6.28 -4.46 48.81
N SER A 19 7.39 -4.66 48.10
CA SER A 19 8.02 -5.97 47.95
C SER A 19 9.50 -5.77 47.62
N GLU A 20 10.33 -5.98 48.64
CA GLU A 20 11.75 -6.29 48.55
C GLU A 20 11.99 -7.71 48.00
N ARG A 21 13.26 -7.98 47.69
CA ARG A 21 13.94 -9.26 47.36
C ARG A 21 13.89 -9.69 45.91
N ASP A 22 14.88 -10.30 45.31
CA ASP A 22 16.35 -10.49 45.43
C ASP A 22 16.67 -11.46 44.26
N ASP A 23 17.96 -11.63 43.95
CA ASP A 23 18.54 -12.73 43.14
C ASP A 23 18.65 -12.57 41.60
N ASP A 24 19.82 -12.07 41.19
CA ASP A 24 20.58 -12.48 40.00
C ASP A 24 21.25 -13.85 40.29
N PRO A 25 21.38 -14.81 39.34
CA PRO A 25 22.57 -14.84 38.47
C PRO A 25 22.38 -15.42 37.05
N SER A 26 22.99 -14.73 36.08
CA SER A 26 23.84 -15.26 34.97
C SER A 26 23.66 -16.71 34.46
N PRO A 27 23.51 -16.94 33.13
CA PRO A 27 23.83 -18.21 32.50
C PRO A 27 25.32 -18.32 32.06
N PRO A 28 25.94 -19.52 32.14
CA PRO A 28 27.34 -19.74 31.79
C PRO A 28 27.60 -19.78 30.28
N GLY A 29 28.76 -19.25 29.88
CA GLY A 29 29.32 -19.41 28.55
C GLY A 29 29.78 -20.85 28.27
N ILE A 30 29.56 -21.31 27.04
CA ILE A 30 30.26 -22.46 26.46
C ILE A 30 31.00 -22.00 25.21
N LEU A 31 32.32 -22.08 25.31
CA LEU A 31 33.29 -22.02 24.22
C LEU A 31 33.20 -23.25 23.32
N GLY A 32 33.34 -23.03 22.02
CA GLY A 32 34.12 -23.92 21.16
C GLY A 32 33.33 -24.75 20.14
N ARG A 33 33.48 -24.40 18.85
CA ARG A 33 34.40 -25.10 17.94
C ARG A 33 34.42 -24.41 16.57
N MET A 34 35.63 -24.12 16.12
CA MET A 34 35.95 -23.81 14.72
C MET A 34 35.72 -25.02 13.81
N SER A 35 35.60 -24.67 12.52
CA SER A 35 35.86 -25.46 11.30
C SER A 35 34.90 -26.59 10.89
N GLN A 36 33.99 -26.26 9.96
CA GLN A 36 33.94 -27.05 8.72
C GLN A 36 33.48 -26.20 7.51
N GLN A 37 34.46 -25.92 6.65
CA GLN A 37 34.25 -25.49 5.27
C GLN A 37 33.33 -26.48 4.54
N ARG A 38 32.24 -25.99 3.94
CA ARG A 38 31.73 -26.57 2.70
C ARG A 38 31.62 -25.48 1.66
N ARG A 39 32.69 -25.36 0.87
CA ARG A 39 32.74 -24.66 -0.41
C ARG A 39 31.63 -25.26 -1.28
N ARG A 40 30.65 -24.46 -1.69
CA ARG A 40 29.72 -24.82 -2.78
C ARG A 40 30.33 -24.32 -4.09
N PRO A 41 30.43 -25.16 -5.14
CA PRO A 41 30.95 -24.74 -6.43
C PRO A 41 29.93 -23.83 -7.13
N ALA A 42 30.34 -22.59 -7.43
CA ALA A 42 29.64 -21.73 -8.37
C ALA A 42 29.94 -22.25 -9.79
N VAL A 43 28.93 -22.76 -10.47
CA VAL A 43 29.01 -23.09 -11.89
C VAL A 43 28.61 -21.85 -12.67
N THR A 44 29.61 -21.23 -13.29
CA THR A 44 29.47 -20.21 -14.33
C THR A 44 28.99 -20.87 -15.62
N VAL A 45 27.87 -20.44 -16.18
CA VAL A 45 27.59 -20.65 -17.62
C VAL A 45 27.15 -19.32 -18.23
N VAL A 46 27.83 -19.01 -19.33
CA VAL A 46 27.82 -17.78 -20.12
C VAL A 46 26.66 -17.80 -21.15
N ALA A 47 26.27 -16.59 -21.55
CA ALA A 47 25.20 -16.17 -22.46
C ALA A 47 25.18 -16.71 -23.91
N ALA A 48 24.03 -16.56 -24.59
CA ALA A 48 23.89 -16.10 -25.99
C ALA A 48 22.38 -15.85 -26.34
N VAL A 49 21.93 -14.63 -26.69
CA VAL A 49 21.77 -13.99 -28.03
C VAL A 49 20.41 -14.24 -28.74
N ILE A 50 19.63 -13.15 -28.81
CA ILE A 50 18.78 -12.57 -29.89
C ILE A 50 17.76 -13.45 -30.64
N ALA A 51 16.49 -13.01 -30.62
CA ALA A 51 15.66 -12.93 -31.83
C ALA A 51 14.67 -11.75 -31.75
N ALA A 52 14.88 -10.75 -32.59
CA ALA A 52 13.93 -9.69 -32.88
C ALA A 52 12.81 -10.23 -33.76
N GLY A 53 11.55 -9.98 -33.39
CA GLY A 53 10.37 -10.26 -34.22
C GLY A 53 9.55 -8.99 -34.41
N LEU A 54 9.92 -8.18 -35.39
CA LEU A 54 9.09 -7.11 -35.94
C LEU A 54 8.08 -7.75 -36.89
N VAL A 55 6.82 -7.89 -36.48
CA VAL A 55 5.72 -8.12 -37.43
C VAL A 55 5.07 -6.77 -37.69
N ALA A 56 5.42 -6.22 -38.84
CA ALA A 56 4.67 -5.16 -39.51
C ALA A 56 3.29 -5.71 -39.89
N GLY A 57 2.24 -5.00 -39.47
CA GLY A 57 0.86 -5.32 -39.82
C GLY A 57 0.00 -4.07 -39.67
N GLY A 58 0.24 -3.10 -40.54
CA GLY A 58 -0.65 -1.95 -40.69
C GLY A 58 -1.93 -2.39 -41.40
N PHE A 59 -3.08 -2.12 -40.78
CA PHE A 59 -4.34 -1.96 -41.50
C PHE A 59 -5.01 -0.66 -41.06
N ALA A 60 -5.54 0.02 -42.06
CA ALA A 60 -5.83 1.43 -42.10
C ALA A 60 -7.00 1.85 -41.19
N LEU A 61 -6.86 3.07 -40.66
CA LEU A 61 -7.96 3.92 -40.21
C LEU A 61 -8.98 4.09 -41.34
N THR A 62 -10.17 3.56 -41.16
CA THR A 62 -11.36 4.08 -41.83
C THR A 62 -12.28 4.65 -40.78
N ALA A 63 -12.26 5.98 -40.67
CA ALA A 63 -13.33 6.72 -40.04
C ALA A 63 -14.50 6.75 -41.02
N GLN A 64 -15.58 6.03 -40.71
CA GLN A 64 -16.89 6.28 -41.30
C GLN A 64 -17.92 6.35 -40.17
N ARG A 65 -18.40 7.57 -39.92
CA ARG A 65 -19.65 7.84 -39.21
C ARG A 65 -20.80 7.47 -40.14
N ASN A 66 -21.83 6.79 -39.61
CA ASN A 66 -23.26 7.11 -39.71
C ASN A 66 -24.13 5.88 -39.38
N GLY A 67 -25.17 6.08 -38.56
CA GLY A 67 -26.45 5.37 -38.68
C GLY A 67 -26.69 4.15 -37.80
N GLU A 68 -27.41 4.39 -36.69
CA GLU A 68 -28.52 3.59 -36.14
C GLU A 68 -28.32 2.15 -35.59
N ASP A 69 -28.88 2.00 -34.38
CA ASP A 69 -29.28 0.81 -33.59
C ASP A 69 -28.24 -0.28 -33.24
N PRO A 70 -27.87 -0.39 -31.94
CA PRO A 70 -27.45 -1.65 -31.36
C PRO A 70 -28.64 -2.37 -30.72
N VAL A 71 -29.02 -3.44 -31.40
CA VAL A 71 -29.80 -4.58 -30.92
C VAL A 71 -29.27 -5.06 -29.56
N LEU A 72 -30.20 -5.32 -28.64
CA LEU A 72 -29.98 -5.99 -27.36
C LEU A 72 -29.25 -7.33 -27.56
N GLY A 73 -27.99 -7.40 -27.16
CA GLY A 73 -27.19 -8.62 -27.13
C GLY A 73 -26.48 -8.73 -25.78
N GLY A 74 -27.01 -9.59 -24.91
CA GLY A 74 -26.43 -9.89 -23.60
C GLY A 74 -25.02 -10.48 -23.74
N GLY A 75 -24.02 -9.65 -23.52
CA GLY A 75 -22.70 -10.05 -23.09
C GLY A 75 -22.43 -9.29 -21.81
N ALA A 76 -22.33 -10.00 -20.68
CA ALA A 76 -21.81 -9.40 -19.47
C ALA A 76 -20.41 -8.89 -19.79
N ALA A 77 -20.29 -7.58 -20.02
CA ALA A 77 -19.02 -6.93 -20.06
C ALA A 77 -18.42 -7.16 -18.67
N SER A 78 -17.39 -8.00 -18.60
CA SER A 78 -16.52 -8.07 -17.44
C SER A 78 -15.86 -6.71 -17.32
N VAL A 79 -16.53 -5.78 -16.62
CA VAL A 79 -15.94 -4.52 -16.21
C VAL A 79 -14.79 -4.91 -15.31
N THR A 80 -13.58 -4.84 -15.84
CA THR A 80 -12.38 -4.96 -15.02
C THR A 80 -12.25 -3.60 -14.35
N PRO A 81 -12.51 -3.47 -13.03
CA PRO A 81 -12.29 -2.21 -12.33
C PRO A 81 -10.80 -1.90 -12.44
N SER A 82 -10.49 -0.97 -13.31
CA SER A 82 -9.21 -0.31 -13.37
C SER A 82 -9.52 1.12 -12.98
N ALA A 83 -9.27 1.47 -11.72
CA ALA A 83 -9.11 2.88 -11.39
C ALA A 83 -8.07 3.42 -12.40
N THR A 84 -8.33 4.55 -13.03
CA THR A 84 -7.25 5.27 -13.73
C THR A 84 -6.97 6.48 -12.87
N ALA A 85 -6.20 6.28 -11.80
CA ALA A 85 -5.56 7.42 -11.13
C ALA A 85 -4.58 8.04 -12.13
N ALA A 86 -4.47 9.37 -12.14
CA ALA A 86 -3.44 10.06 -12.90
C ALA A 86 -2.05 9.48 -12.56
N ASP A 87 -1.10 9.61 -13.49
CA ASP A 87 0.27 9.10 -13.41
C ASP A 87 1.03 9.80 -12.26
N GLY A 88 0.77 9.36 -11.02
CA GLY A 88 1.08 10.08 -9.78
C GLY A 88 2.50 9.89 -9.27
N THR A 89 3.34 9.11 -9.96
CA THR A 89 4.71 8.84 -9.49
C THR A 89 5.73 9.75 -10.15
N SER A 90 6.49 10.48 -9.33
CA SER A 90 7.67 11.20 -9.83
C SER A 90 8.78 10.22 -10.22
N ARG A 91 9.66 10.59 -11.15
CA ARG A 91 10.86 9.80 -11.50
C ARG A 91 11.73 9.43 -10.30
N ASP A 92 11.61 10.19 -9.21
CA ASP A 92 12.35 9.98 -7.98
C ASP A 92 11.65 8.98 -7.02
N GLY A 93 10.61 8.27 -7.49
CA GLY A 93 9.85 7.29 -6.71
C GLY A 93 8.92 7.90 -5.66
N THR A 94 8.70 9.22 -5.69
CA THR A 94 7.79 9.90 -4.76
C THR A 94 6.34 9.78 -5.23
N VAL A 95 5.45 9.39 -4.31
CA VAL A 95 4.00 9.40 -4.51
C VAL A 95 3.51 10.84 -4.53
N THR A 96 2.79 11.22 -5.59
CA THR A 96 2.10 12.51 -5.70
C THR A 96 0.59 12.27 -5.55
N ILE A 97 0.02 12.78 -4.46
CA ILE A 97 -1.42 12.74 -4.19
C ILE A 97 -2.05 14.01 -4.76
N GLU A 98 -3.03 13.84 -5.65
CA GLU A 98 -3.85 14.96 -6.11
C GLU A 98 -4.75 15.46 -4.98
N ARG A 99 -4.81 16.78 -4.79
CA ARG A 99 -5.59 17.40 -3.70
C ARG A 99 -7.10 17.38 -3.95
N THR A 100 -7.48 17.11 -5.19
CA THR A 100 -8.85 16.97 -5.68
C THR A 100 -8.85 15.99 -6.85
N GLY A 101 -9.90 15.20 -7.02
CA GLY A 101 -9.98 14.25 -8.13
C GLY A 101 -11.32 13.50 -8.14
N PRO A 102 -11.52 12.58 -9.10
CA PRO A 102 -12.64 11.66 -9.06
C PRO A 102 -12.49 10.68 -7.88
N ASP A 103 -13.63 10.19 -7.39
CA ASP A 103 -13.71 9.10 -6.41
C ASP A 103 -13.14 7.80 -7.01
N LEU A 104 -12.16 7.22 -6.32
CA LEU A 104 -11.50 5.97 -6.66
C LEU A 104 -11.72 4.97 -5.52
N PRO A 105 -12.13 3.74 -5.83
CA PRO A 105 -12.39 3.18 -7.16
C PRO A 105 -13.81 3.49 -7.68
N GLY A 106 -14.59 4.30 -6.96
CA GLY A 106 -16.02 4.49 -7.15
C GLY A 106 -16.85 3.69 -6.14
N SER A 107 -17.93 4.28 -5.64
CA SER A 107 -18.84 3.66 -4.66
C SER A 107 -19.29 2.23 -5.02
N ASP A 108 -19.65 1.96 -6.27
CA ASP A 108 -20.12 0.63 -6.70
C ASP A 108 -19.08 -0.48 -6.48
N VAL A 109 -17.79 -0.13 -6.55
CA VAL A 109 -16.70 -1.08 -6.28
C VAL A 109 -16.58 -1.35 -4.79
N LEU A 110 -16.74 -0.32 -3.95
CA LEU A 110 -16.66 -0.43 -2.50
C LEU A 110 -17.91 -1.08 -1.88
N ASP A 111 -19.09 -0.85 -2.45
CA ASP A 111 -20.36 -1.49 -2.02
C ASP A 111 -20.28 -3.02 -2.11
N ARG A 112 -19.45 -3.57 -3.01
CA ARG A 112 -19.21 -5.01 -3.09
C ARG A 112 -18.46 -5.55 -1.87
N CYS A 113 -17.67 -4.72 -1.18
CA CYS A 113 -16.92 -5.14 0.00
C CYS A 113 -17.83 -5.49 1.18
N ASP A 114 -19.07 -5.01 1.21
CA ASP A 114 -20.06 -5.37 2.23
C ASP A 114 -20.55 -6.83 2.11
N THR A 115 -20.33 -7.47 0.95
CA THR A 115 -20.90 -8.80 0.66
C THR A 115 -19.88 -9.83 0.17
N ASP A 116 -18.75 -9.41 -0.42
CA ASP A 116 -17.74 -10.32 -0.94
C ASP A 116 -16.31 -9.87 -0.59
N SER A 117 -15.73 -10.52 0.42
CA SER A 117 -14.32 -10.35 0.82
C SER A 117 -13.30 -10.64 -0.30
N ARG A 118 -13.68 -11.33 -1.37
CA ARG A 118 -12.80 -11.65 -2.51
C ARG A 118 -12.98 -10.70 -3.69
N ALA A 119 -13.96 -9.80 -3.65
CA ALA A 119 -14.13 -8.82 -4.71
C ALA A 119 -12.87 -7.95 -4.85
N VAL A 120 -12.49 -7.67 -6.09
CA VAL A 120 -11.32 -6.87 -6.42
C VAL A 120 -11.69 -5.39 -6.39
N VAL A 121 -10.97 -4.63 -5.56
CA VAL A 121 -11.03 -3.17 -5.45
C VAL A 121 -10.17 -2.55 -6.54
N ALA A 122 -8.94 -3.03 -6.70
CA ALA A 122 -8.01 -2.56 -7.71
C ALA A 122 -6.99 -3.63 -8.11
N ARG A 123 -6.42 -3.48 -9.32
CA ARG A 123 -5.34 -4.31 -9.86
C ARG A 123 -4.16 -3.40 -10.19
N TYR A 124 -2.95 -3.90 -9.94
CA TYR A 124 -1.69 -3.18 -10.17
C TYR A 124 -0.73 -4.10 -10.91
N GLU A 125 -0.01 -3.56 -11.89
CA GLU A 125 1.03 -4.30 -12.60
C GLU A 125 2.39 -3.90 -12.04
N THR A 126 3.03 -4.82 -11.32
CA THR A 126 4.32 -4.57 -10.65
C THR A 126 5.47 -5.18 -11.45
N ALA A 127 6.62 -4.51 -11.45
CA ALA A 127 7.81 -5.05 -12.11
C ALA A 127 8.37 -6.31 -11.43
N ALA A 128 8.16 -6.48 -10.12
CA ALA A 128 8.77 -7.54 -9.33
C ALA A 128 7.89 -8.80 -9.18
N LEU A 129 6.57 -8.62 -9.00
CA LEU A 129 5.63 -9.72 -8.71
C LEU A 129 4.67 -9.98 -9.89
N GLY A 130 4.70 -9.14 -10.94
CA GLY A 130 3.65 -9.13 -11.94
C GLY A 130 2.38 -8.51 -11.37
N ARG A 131 1.22 -9.09 -11.67
CA ARG A 131 -0.08 -8.55 -11.25
C ARG A 131 -0.31 -8.76 -9.76
N VAL A 132 -0.58 -7.67 -9.05
CA VAL A 132 -1.01 -7.66 -7.64
C VAL A 132 -2.43 -7.13 -7.54
N GLU A 133 -3.26 -7.72 -6.68
CA GLU A 133 -4.64 -7.28 -6.43
C GLU A 133 -4.80 -6.67 -5.04
N LEU A 134 -5.52 -5.55 -4.95
CA LEU A 134 -6.19 -5.15 -3.71
C LEU A 134 -7.60 -5.73 -3.73
N GLN A 135 -7.85 -6.68 -2.85
CA GLN A 135 -9.17 -7.26 -2.62
C GLN A 135 -9.86 -6.55 -1.45
N CYS A 136 -11.19 -6.64 -1.39
CA CYS A 136 -11.97 -6.15 -0.26
C CYS A 136 -11.41 -6.68 1.06
N GLY A 137 -11.18 -8.00 1.14
CA GLY A 137 -10.46 -8.61 2.24
C GLY A 137 -11.28 -8.71 3.53
N THR A 138 -10.60 -8.68 4.68
CA THR A 138 -11.17 -8.82 6.02
C THR A 138 -10.47 -7.84 6.97
N SER A 139 -10.81 -7.85 8.26
CA SER A 139 -10.10 -7.04 9.26
C SER A 139 -8.61 -7.39 9.42
N GLY A 140 -8.11 -8.45 8.78
CA GLY A 140 -6.71 -8.88 8.84
C GLY A 140 -5.90 -8.67 7.55
N GLN A 141 -6.55 -8.39 6.41
CA GLN A 141 -5.88 -8.12 5.14
C GLN A 141 -6.80 -7.41 4.13
N GLY A 142 -6.23 -6.72 3.15
CA GLY A 142 -6.97 -6.08 2.05
C GLY A 142 -7.55 -4.72 2.44
N TYR A 143 -8.48 -4.21 1.62
CA TYR A 143 -9.07 -2.88 1.80
C TYR A 143 -9.75 -2.74 3.18
N GLU A 144 -10.47 -3.76 3.63
CA GLU A 144 -11.15 -3.78 4.91
C GLU A 144 -10.19 -3.66 6.09
N HIS A 145 -9.02 -4.28 6.01
CA HIS A 145 -7.99 -4.12 7.04
C HIS A 145 -7.46 -2.69 7.08
N ILE A 146 -7.20 -2.11 5.90
CA ILE A 146 -6.75 -0.72 5.78
C ILE A 146 -7.82 0.22 6.34
N ARG A 147 -9.08 0.03 5.98
CA ARG A 147 -10.22 0.82 6.46
C ARG A 147 -10.35 0.77 7.99
N VAL A 148 -10.33 -0.42 8.58
CA VAL A 148 -10.56 -0.53 10.03
C VAL A 148 -9.35 -0.12 10.88
N ARG A 149 -8.12 -0.18 10.34
CA ARG A 149 -6.89 0.13 11.09
C ARG A 149 -6.25 1.46 10.77
N HIS A 150 -6.39 1.95 9.54
CA HIS A 150 -5.57 3.03 8.99
C HIS A 150 -6.38 4.17 8.37
N THR A 151 -7.71 4.19 8.49
CA THR A 151 -8.51 5.34 8.05
C THR A 151 -8.10 6.63 8.75
N ALA A 152 -7.81 6.58 10.07
CA ALA A 152 -7.38 7.76 10.81
C ALA A 152 -6.03 8.29 10.28
N ASP A 153 -5.06 7.40 10.10
CA ASP A 153 -3.73 7.70 9.55
C ASP A 153 -3.83 8.36 8.16
N TRP A 154 -4.63 7.78 7.25
CA TRP A 154 -4.87 8.37 5.93
C TRP A 154 -5.64 9.69 5.97
N GLN A 155 -6.57 9.87 6.92
CA GLN A 155 -7.26 11.15 7.13
C GLN A 155 -6.30 12.23 7.62
N ASP A 156 -5.32 11.87 8.44
CA ASP A 156 -4.27 12.78 8.92
C ASP A 156 -3.39 13.26 7.78
N VAL A 157 -3.04 12.37 6.84
CA VAL A 157 -2.28 12.73 5.63
C VAL A 157 -3.01 13.82 4.82
N VAL A 158 -4.29 13.62 4.48
CA VAL A 158 -5.02 14.54 3.60
C VAL A 158 -5.56 15.80 4.30
N ARG A 159 -5.50 15.85 5.64
CA ARG A 159 -6.07 16.94 6.43
C ARG A 159 -5.47 18.29 6.05
N GLY A 160 -6.33 19.22 5.62
CA GLY A 160 -5.93 20.59 5.28
C GLY A 160 -5.25 20.72 3.91
N HIS A 161 -5.14 19.63 3.15
CA HIS A 161 -4.52 19.61 1.83
C HIS A 161 -5.56 19.56 0.69
N GLY A 162 -6.87 19.59 0.93
CA GLY A 162 -7.86 19.66 -0.16
C GLY A 162 -9.16 18.96 0.18
N SER A 163 -9.84 18.45 -0.86
CA SER A 163 -11.10 17.68 -0.72
C SER A 163 -10.93 16.21 -1.11
N ARG A 164 -9.69 15.73 -1.24
CA ARG A 164 -9.39 14.32 -1.51
C ARG A 164 -9.75 13.48 -0.30
N ASP A 165 -10.49 12.39 -0.52
CA ASP A 165 -10.84 11.45 0.53
C ASP A 165 -9.67 10.51 0.87
N TRP A 166 -9.74 9.86 2.03
CA TRP A 166 -8.64 9.09 2.61
C TRP A 166 -8.31 7.83 1.80
N ASP A 167 -9.32 7.13 1.29
CA ASP A 167 -9.19 5.92 0.47
C ASP A 167 -8.73 6.26 -0.93
N ASP A 168 -9.22 7.38 -1.44
CA ASP A 168 -8.83 8.02 -2.66
C ASP A 168 -7.31 8.34 -2.68
N ALA A 169 -6.79 8.89 -1.59
CA ALA A 169 -5.37 9.12 -1.38
C ALA A 169 -4.59 7.79 -1.23
N MET A 170 -5.13 6.85 -0.46
CA MET A 170 -4.55 5.53 -0.25
C MET A 170 -4.38 4.75 -1.56
N LEU A 171 -5.41 4.72 -2.42
CA LEU A 171 -5.39 3.98 -3.67
C LEU A 171 -4.42 4.57 -4.69
N THR A 172 -4.30 5.90 -4.72
CA THR A 172 -3.26 6.58 -5.50
C THR A 172 -1.88 6.19 -4.98
N ALA A 173 -1.67 6.20 -3.66
CA ALA A 173 -0.39 5.83 -3.08
C ALA A 173 -0.01 4.37 -3.34
N VAL A 174 -0.94 3.42 -3.14
CA VAL A 174 -0.72 2.00 -3.41
C VAL A 174 -0.35 1.78 -4.88
N ARG A 175 -1.09 2.40 -5.81
CA ARG A 175 -0.74 2.33 -7.24
C ARG A 175 0.68 2.83 -7.48
N SER A 176 0.97 4.05 -7.07
CA SER A 176 2.24 4.70 -7.33
C SER A 176 3.43 3.89 -6.82
N VAL A 177 3.31 3.35 -5.61
CA VAL A 177 4.34 2.54 -4.95
C VAL A 177 4.55 1.19 -5.63
N LEU A 178 3.48 0.54 -6.08
CA LEU A 178 3.56 -0.80 -6.67
C LEU A 178 3.99 -0.79 -8.15
N GLU A 179 3.53 0.21 -8.91
CA GLU A 179 3.78 0.28 -10.36
C GLU A 179 5.07 1.06 -10.68
N SER A 180 5.53 1.92 -9.78
CA SER A 180 6.77 2.70 -9.95
C SER A 180 7.52 2.89 -8.62
N PRO A 181 7.96 1.81 -7.98
CA PRO A 181 8.64 1.89 -6.68
C PRO A 181 9.96 2.67 -6.75
N PRO A 182 10.37 3.35 -5.66
CA PRO A 182 11.74 3.82 -5.53
C PRO A 182 12.75 2.68 -5.69
N ALA A 183 13.97 3.03 -6.10
CA ALA A 183 15.05 2.07 -6.21
C ALA A 183 15.29 1.35 -4.87
N GLY A 184 15.43 0.02 -4.94
CA GLY A 184 15.62 -0.83 -3.76
C GLY A 184 14.34 -1.43 -3.17
N TYR A 185 13.18 -1.21 -3.80
CA TYR A 185 11.93 -1.88 -3.47
C TYR A 185 11.45 -2.80 -4.61
N PRO A 186 10.69 -3.87 -4.30
CA PRO A 186 10.32 -4.33 -2.96
C PRO A 186 11.49 -4.85 -2.12
N GLN A 187 11.32 -4.84 -0.80
CA GLN A 187 12.21 -5.48 0.17
C GLN A 187 11.52 -6.69 0.82
N ASP A 188 12.30 -7.72 1.17
CA ASP A 188 11.80 -8.87 1.92
C ASP A 188 11.30 -8.42 3.30
N ALA A 189 10.03 -8.72 3.59
CA ALA A 189 9.40 -8.43 4.88
C ALA A 189 9.21 -9.70 5.73
N GLY A 190 9.76 -10.83 5.29
CA GLY A 190 9.62 -12.12 5.94
C GLY A 190 8.27 -12.79 5.69
N ASP A 191 8.19 -14.08 6.00
CA ASP A 191 6.97 -14.89 5.93
C ASP A 191 6.24 -14.84 4.56
N GLY A 192 7.01 -14.80 3.47
CA GLY A 192 6.47 -14.73 2.10
C GLY A 192 5.72 -13.42 1.82
N LYS A 193 6.17 -12.33 2.43
CA LYS A 193 5.68 -10.98 2.20
C LYS A 193 6.82 -10.11 1.72
N VAL A 194 6.49 -9.17 0.86
CA VAL A 194 7.36 -8.05 0.54
C VAL A 194 6.76 -6.75 1.00
N CYS A 195 7.64 -5.79 1.24
CA CYS A 195 7.31 -4.45 1.62
C CYS A 195 7.80 -3.47 0.55
N TYR A 196 6.94 -2.55 0.17
CA TYR A 196 7.28 -1.39 -0.62
C TYR A 196 7.09 -0.14 0.23
N ALA A 197 7.94 0.86 0.04
CA ALA A 197 7.74 2.15 0.68
C ALA A 197 8.13 3.30 -0.25
N ALA A 198 7.52 4.46 -0.05
CA ALA A 198 7.85 5.68 -0.79
C ALA A 198 7.50 6.94 0.02
N PRO A 199 8.23 8.05 -0.20
CA PRO A 199 7.81 9.34 0.31
C PRO A 199 6.55 9.84 -0.39
N VAL A 200 5.75 10.63 0.33
CA VAL A 200 4.51 11.26 -0.14
C VAL A 200 4.70 12.76 -0.30
N ARG A 201 4.07 13.31 -1.34
CA ARG A 201 3.85 14.75 -1.54
C ARG A 201 2.47 14.98 -2.17
N PHE A 202 2.01 16.21 -2.13
CA PHE A 202 0.84 16.65 -2.87
C PHE A 202 1.22 17.25 -4.22
N ASP A 203 0.24 17.40 -5.10
CA ASP A 203 0.38 18.01 -6.43
C ASP A 203 0.88 19.48 -6.40
N ASP A 204 0.66 20.20 -5.29
CA ASP A 204 1.19 21.55 -5.05
C ASP A 204 2.64 21.55 -4.52
N GLY A 205 3.25 20.37 -4.38
CA GLY A 205 4.61 20.18 -3.88
C GLY A 205 4.73 20.20 -2.36
N SER A 206 3.66 20.45 -1.61
CA SER A 206 3.65 20.32 -0.15
C SER A 206 3.78 18.86 0.28
N ARG A 207 4.16 18.62 1.54
CA ARG A 207 4.28 17.27 2.12
C ARG A 207 3.32 17.13 3.30
N PRO A 208 2.81 15.93 3.57
CA PRO A 208 2.09 15.66 4.80
C PRO A 208 2.93 16.05 6.02
N SER A 209 2.29 16.70 7.00
CA SER A 209 2.97 17.10 8.24
C SER A 209 3.17 15.93 9.21
N ALA A 210 2.26 14.95 9.17
CA ALA A 210 2.36 13.65 9.81
C ALA A 210 2.58 12.59 8.74
N GLU A 211 3.37 11.57 9.08
CA GLU A 211 3.50 10.35 8.27
C GLU A 211 3.84 10.61 6.79
N PRO A 212 4.99 11.25 6.48
CA PRO A 212 5.35 11.68 5.14
C PRO A 212 5.76 10.54 4.20
N ASN A 213 5.59 9.28 4.60
CA ASN A 213 5.88 8.10 3.79
C ASN A 213 4.68 7.15 3.79
N VAL A 214 4.59 6.29 2.78
CA VAL A 214 3.62 5.20 2.71
C VAL A 214 4.36 3.87 2.69
N ARG A 215 3.81 2.87 3.37
CA ARG A 215 4.23 1.47 3.33
C ARG A 215 3.12 0.60 2.76
N VAL A 216 3.46 -0.31 1.85
CA VAL A 216 2.55 -1.29 1.25
C VAL A 216 3.13 -2.68 1.41
N ILE A 217 2.40 -3.56 2.08
CA ILE A 217 2.80 -4.96 2.28
C ILE A 217 2.01 -5.85 1.32
N VAL A 218 2.72 -6.67 0.55
CA VAL A 218 2.14 -7.59 -0.43
C VAL A 218 2.52 -9.02 -0.08
N SER A 219 1.57 -9.94 -0.18
CA SER A 219 1.82 -11.38 -0.11
C SER A 219 2.43 -11.87 -1.42
N GLU A 220 3.63 -12.45 -1.38
CA GLU A 220 4.26 -13.07 -2.56
C GLU A 220 3.63 -14.41 -2.95
N THR A 221 2.84 -15.00 -2.04
CA THR A 221 2.21 -16.31 -2.27
C THR A 221 0.80 -16.20 -2.83
N THR A 222 0.15 -15.05 -2.68
CA THR A 222 -1.23 -14.81 -3.11
C THR A 222 -1.39 -13.57 -3.99
N ASP A 223 -0.28 -12.92 -4.35
CA ASP A 223 -0.22 -11.72 -5.19
C ASP A 223 -1.23 -10.65 -4.77
N ARG A 224 -1.31 -10.40 -3.46
CA ARG A 224 -2.35 -9.56 -2.86
C ARG A 224 -1.77 -8.54 -1.89
N VAL A 225 -2.30 -7.32 -1.96
CA VAL A 225 -2.06 -6.29 -0.93
C VAL A 225 -2.65 -6.76 0.41
N ILE A 226 -1.78 -6.91 1.41
CA ILE A 226 -2.17 -7.24 2.79
C ILE A 226 -2.59 -5.96 3.51
N THR A 227 -1.77 -4.92 3.45
CA THR A 227 -2.05 -3.62 4.08
C THR A 227 -1.33 -2.49 3.35
N ALA A 228 -1.81 -1.26 3.54
CA ALA A 228 -1.19 -0.03 3.10
C ALA A 228 -1.50 1.08 4.09
N PHE A 229 -0.47 1.76 4.59
CA PHE A 229 -0.62 2.78 5.62
C PHE A 229 0.48 3.84 5.52
N PRO A 230 0.18 5.10 5.89
CA PRO A 230 1.20 6.12 6.04
C PRO A 230 2.03 5.87 7.31
N THR A 231 3.28 6.32 7.32
CA THR A 231 4.20 6.15 8.44
C THR A 231 5.25 7.26 8.48
N ASP A 232 5.83 7.49 9.65
CA ASP A 232 6.89 8.49 9.85
C ASP A 232 8.27 8.02 9.37
N ASP A 233 8.47 6.71 9.28
CA ASP A 233 9.66 6.07 8.76
C ASP A 233 9.60 5.81 7.24
N GLY A 234 10.71 6.01 6.52
CA GLY A 234 10.76 5.86 5.05
C GLY A 234 11.04 4.45 4.55
N GLY A 235 10.98 3.45 5.43
CA GLY A 235 11.59 2.14 5.23
C GLY A 235 10.62 0.96 5.28
N CYS A 236 11.20 -0.20 5.00
CA CYS A 236 10.81 -1.49 5.52
C CYS A 236 11.91 -1.92 6.51
#